data_AF-A0A9E6W789-F1
#
_entry.id   AF-A0A9E6W789-F1
#
_cell.length_a   1.000
_cell.length_b   1.000
_cell.length_c   1.000
_cell.angle_alpha   90.00
_cell.angle_beta   90.00
_cell.angle_gamma   90.00
#
_symmetry.space_group_name_H-M   'P 1'
#
loop_
_entity.id
_entity.type
_entity.pdbx_description
1 polymer ?
#
loop_
_entity_poly.entity_id
_entity_poly.type
_entity_poly.pdbx_seq_one_letter_code
_entity_poly.pdbx_strand_id
1 'polypeptide(L)'
;METQVNKNERIEIRLSSYDKRILQKAQKLSGDKSFGSFIVRIVKKQAEEIIVKNDRIIASEKDREKFFDAVFGEESKPNQNLVDAARKYKSQITQ
;
A
#
# COMPACT_ATOMS: atom_id res chain seq x y z
N MET A 1 6.50 -12.86 10.92
CA MET A 1 5.92 -14.05 10.27
C MET A 1 6.92 -14.51 9.24
N GLU A 2 7.71 -15.55 9.54
CA GLU A 2 8.53 -16.21 8.53
C GLU A 2 7.59 -17.04 7.65
N THR A 3 7.15 -16.44 6.55
CA THR A 3 6.47 -17.20 5.51
C THR A 3 7.50 -18.13 4.87
N GLN A 4 7.29 -19.44 5.03
CA GLN A 4 8.00 -20.43 4.21
C GLN A 4 7.94 -19.97 2.75
N VAL A 5 9.09 -19.87 2.09
CA VAL A 5 9.22 -19.45 0.69
C VAL A 5 8.73 -20.58 -0.21
N ASN A 6 7.43 -20.87 -0.16
CA ASN A 6 6.81 -21.86 -1.02
C ASN A 6 6.42 -21.17 -2.33
N LYS A 7 7.24 -21.32 -3.37
CA LYS A 7 7.04 -20.69 -4.69
C LYS A 7 6.01 -21.44 -5.54
N ASN A 8 4.83 -21.71 -4.98
CA ASN A 8 3.80 -22.51 -5.63
C ASN A 8 2.74 -21.67 -6.35
N GLU A 9 2.68 -20.36 -6.08
CA GLU A 9 1.75 -19.46 -6.74
C GLU A 9 2.24 -19.09 -8.15
N ARG A 10 1.30 -19.00 -9.08
CA ARG A 10 1.57 -18.74 -10.50
C ARG A 10 0.81 -17.50 -10.97
N ILE A 11 1.47 -16.71 -11.80
CA ILE A 11 0.86 -15.58 -12.50
C ILE A 11 0.74 -15.96 -13.98
N GLU A 12 -0.50 -16.02 -14.48
CA GLU A 12 -0.77 -16.23 -15.90
C GLU A 12 -1.01 -14.88 -16.59
N ILE A 13 -0.22 -14.56 -17.61
CA ILE A 13 -0.30 -13.28 -18.32
C ILE A 13 -0.26 -13.55 -19.83
N ARG A 14 -1.21 -12.95 -20.55
CA ARG A 14 -1.17 -12.89 -22.02
C ARG A 14 -0.56 -11.57 -22.44
N LEU A 15 0.39 -11.62 -23.37
CA LEU A 15 1.13 -10.47 -23.88
C LEU A 15 1.06 -10.45 -25.41
N SER A 16 1.04 -9.25 -25.99
CA SER A 16 1.28 -9.12 -27.42
C SER A 16 2.75 -9.50 -27.74
N SER A 17 3.00 -9.86 -29.01
CA SER A 17 4.37 -10.12 -29.48
C SER A 17 5.28 -8.90 -29.32
N TYR A 18 4.73 -7.69 -29.43
CA TYR A 18 5.47 -6.45 -29.27
C TYR A 18 5.90 -6.23 -27.81
N ASP A 19 4.97 -6.33 -26.87
CA ASP A 19 5.25 -6.15 -25.44
C ASP A 19 6.26 -7.19 -24.95
N LYS A 20 6.08 -8.44 -25.37
CA LYS A 20 7.01 -9.52 -25.03
C LYS A 20 8.44 -9.21 -25.49
N ARG A 21 8.62 -8.65 -26.70
CA ARG A 21 9.94 -8.26 -27.23
C ARG A 21 10.57 -7.12 -26.42
N ILE A 22 9.79 -6.10 -26.08
CA ILE A 22 10.27 -4.98 -25.26
C ILE A 22 10.72 -5.49 -23.90
N LEU A 23 9.87 -6.26 -23.21
CA LEU A 23 10.15 -6.76 -21.88
C LEU A 23 11.37 -7.70 -21.87
N GLN A 24 11.52 -8.55 -22.89
CA GLN A 24 12.70 -9.41 -23.04
C GLN A 24 13.97 -8.61 -23.30
N LYS A 25 13.91 -7.53 -24.10
CA LYS A 25 15.05 -6.64 -24.30
C LYS A 25 15.44 -5.95 -23.00
N ALA A 26 14.46 -5.41 -22.26
CA ALA A 26 14.68 -4.80 -20.96
C ALA A 26 15.29 -5.77 -19.95
N GLN A 27 14.79 -7.01 -19.89
CA GLN A 27 15.32 -8.09 -19.04
C GLN A 27 16.81 -8.38 -19.32
N LYS A 28 17.20 -8.45 -20.60
CA LYS A 28 18.61 -8.66 -20.98
C LYS A 28 19.49 -7.50 -20.53
N LEU A 29 19.02 -6.26 -20.69
CA LEU A 29 19.76 -5.06 -20.30
C LEU A 29 19.86 -4.92 -18.77
N SER A 30 18.86 -5.38 -18.02
CA SER A 30 18.87 -5.33 -16.55
C SER A 30 19.67 -6.45 -15.88
N GLY A 31 20.13 -7.45 -16.65
CA GLY A 31 20.96 -8.55 -16.15
C GLY A 31 20.19 -9.62 -15.36
N ASP A 32 18.86 -9.64 -15.43
CA ASP A 32 18.08 -10.67 -14.74
C ASP A 32 18.26 -12.04 -15.39
N LYS A 33 18.35 -13.09 -14.58
CA LYS A 33 18.61 -14.46 -15.04
C LYS A 33 17.49 -15.06 -15.87
N SER A 34 16.22 -14.69 -15.60
CA SER A 34 15.07 -15.19 -16.36
C SER A 34 14.02 -14.11 -16.61
N PHE A 35 13.20 -14.34 -17.63
CA PHE A 35 12.08 -13.45 -17.95
C PHE A 35 11.08 -13.36 -16.79
N GLY A 36 10.75 -14.50 -16.17
CA GLY A 36 9.85 -14.53 -15.01
C GLY A 36 10.41 -13.76 -13.81
N SER A 37 11.71 -13.90 -13.50
CA SER A 37 12.31 -13.16 -12.38
C SER A 37 12.32 -11.65 -12.64
N PHE A 38 12.58 -11.23 -13.88
CA PHE A 38 12.51 -9.84 -14.28
C PHE A 38 11.10 -9.27 -14.08
N ILE A 39 10.06 -9.95 -14.60
CA ILE A 39 8.68 -9.48 -14.48
C ILE A 39 8.27 -9.38 -13.01
N VAL A 40 8.51 -10.42 -12.20
CA VAL A 40 8.18 -10.41 -10.77
C VAL A 40 8.90 -9.27 -10.06
N ARG A 41 10.19 -9.04 -10.33
CA ARG A 41 10.97 -7.97 -9.70
C ARG A 41 10.42 -6.57 -10.02
N ILE A 42 10.12 -6.32 -11.29
CA ILE A 42 9.58 -5.01 -11.73
C ILE A 42 8.18 -4.78 -11.17
N VAL A 43 7.30 -5.78 -11.27
CA VAL A 43 5.92 -5.68 -10.77
C VAL A 43 5.91 -5.51 -9.25
N LYS A 44 6.73 -6.28 -8.52
CA LYS A 44 6.85 -6.15 -7.06
C LYS A 44 7.29 -4.75 -6.67
N LYS A 45 8.33 -4.21 -7.30
CA LYS A 45 8.81 -2.84 -7.02
C LYS A 45 7.69 -1.82 -7.21
N GLN A 46 6.99 -1.88 -8.34
CA GLN A 46 5.89 -0.95 -8.62
C GLN A 46 4.73 -1.10 -7.64
N ALA A 47 4.41 -2.33 -7.23
CA ALA A 47 3.37 -2.60 -6.24
C ALA A 47 3.74 -2.03 -4.87
N GLU A 48 4.99 -2.21 -4.42
CA GLU A 48 5.49 -1.62 -3.17
C GLU A 48 5.42 -0.09 -3.19
N GLU A 49 5.80 0.54 -4.30
CA GLU A 49 5.67 2.00 -4.48
C GLU A 49 4.21 2.47 -4.41
N ILE A 50 3.28 1.72 -5.00
CA ILE A 50 1.84 2.03 -4.93
C ILE A 50 1.35 1.89 -3.50
N ILE A 51 1.69 0.81 -2.80
CA ILE A 51 1.28 0.58 -1.41
C ILE A 51 1.81 1.71 -0.54
N VAL A 52 3.11 2.01 -0.59
CA VAL A 52 3.73 3.09 0.19
C VAL A 52 3.07 4.44 -0.12
N LYS A 53 2.76 4.73 -1.39
CA LYS A 53 2.12 5.98 -1.78
C LYS A 53 0.72 6.13 -1.17
N ASN A 54 -0.05 5.04 -1.06
CA ASN A 54 -1.43 5.09 -0.55
C ASN A 54 -1.51 4.96 0.98
N ASP A 55 -0.63 4.15 1.57
CA ASP A 55 -0.61 3.93 3.03
C ASP A 55 0.10 5.06 3.79
N ARG A 56 0.76 5.98 3.07
CA ARG A 56 1.41 7.13 3.68
C ARG A 56 0.38 8.13 4.22
N ILE A 57 0.08 7.99 5.52
CA ILE A 57 -0.84 8.85 6.29
C ILE A 57 -0.29 10.29 6.43
N ILE A 58 1.03 10.45 6.58
CA ILE A 58 1.69 11.76 6.65
C ILE A 58 2.46 11.97 5.35
N ALA A 59 1.77 12.56 4.38
CA ALA A 59 2.31 12.79 3.04
C ALA A 59 3.03 14.14 2.90
N SER A 60 2.66 15.13 3.72
CA SER A 60 3.24 16.48 3.69
C SER A 60 3.68 16.97 5.07
N GLU A 61 4.51 18.01 5.07
CA GLU A 61 4.94 18.70 6.28
C GLU A 61 3.76 19.30 7.05
N LYS A 62 2.76 19.81 6.31
CA LYS A 62 1.52 20.32 6.89
C LYS A 62 0.70 19.23 7.59
N ASP A 63 0.70 18.01 7.05
CA ASP A 63 0.03 16.87 7.70
C ASP A 63 0.78 16.47 8.97
N ARG A 64 2.12 16.58 8.96
CA ARG A 64 2.98 16.31 10.12
C ARG A 64 2.70 17.28 11.25
N GLU A 65 2.64 18.58 10.96
CA GLU A 65 2.30 19.63 11.93
C GLU A 65 0.92 19.38 12.54
N LYS A 66 -0.12 19.21 11.71
CA LYS A 66 -1.49 18.93 12.19
C LYS A 66 -1.58 17.67 13.02
N PHE A 67 -0.90 16.60 12.62
CA PHE A 67 -0.87 15.36 13.37
C PHE A 67 -0.18 15.55 14.72
N PHE A 68 0.94 16.26 14.75
CA PHE A 68 1.69 16.55 15.97
C PHE A 68 0.85 17.41 16.93
N ASP A 69 0.24 18.48 16.44
CA ASP A 69 -0.65 19.33 17.21
C ASP A 69 -1.88 18.55 17.72
N ALA A 70 -2.45 17.66 16.90
CA ALA A 70 -3.60 16.85 17.32
C ALA A 70 -3.24 15.80 18.39
N VAL A 71 -2.02 15.28 18.40
CA VAL A 71 -1.58 14.21 19.34
C VAL A 71 -0.95 14.80 20.60
N PHE A 72 -0.16 15.86 20.49
CA PHE A 72 0.64 16.43 21.57
C PHE A 72 0.23 17.85 21.98
N GLY A 73 -0.64 18.51 21.20
CA GLY A 73 -1.15 19.83 21.52
C GLY A 73 -2.24 19.79 22.59
N GLU A 74 -2.93 20.93 22.76
CA GLU A 74 -4.01 21.05 23.72
C GLU A 74 -5.19 20.13 23.37
N GLU A 75 -5.72 19.43 24.38
CA GLU A 75 -6.80 18.47 24.20
C GLU A 75 -8.08 19.16 23.71
N SER A 76 -8.35 19.03 22.40
CA SER A 76 -9.60 19.52 21.84
C SER A 76 -10.76 18.61 22.23
N LYS A 77 -11.76 19.17 22.91
CA LYS A 77 -12.96 18.41 23.28
C LYS A 77 -13.68 17.92 22.02
N PRO A 78 -14.21 16.69 22.01
CA PRO A 78 -15.01 16.21 20.90
C PRO A 78 -16.23 17.11 20.70
N ASN A 79 -16.57 17.40 19.44
CA ASN A 79 -17.76 18.19 19.15
C ASN A 79 -19.06 17.43 19.47
N GLN A 80 -20.17 18.16 19.56
CA GLN A 80 -21.45 17.58 19.93
C GLN A 80 -21.89 16.43 19.01
N ASN A 81 -21.61 16.54 17.71
CA ASN A 81 -21.93 15.49 16.73
C ASN A 81 -21.18 14.18 17.02
N LEU A 82 -19.89 14.24 17.35
CA LEU A 82 -19.09 13.07 17.69
C LEU A 82 -19.56 12.42 19.00
N VAL A 83 -19.90 13.24 19.99
CA VAL A 83 -20.45 12.79 21.27
C VAL A 83 -21.79 12.06 21.07
N ASP A 84 -22.70 12.62 20.27
CA ASP A 84 -24.01 12.02 20.02
C ASP A 84 -23.93 10.72 19.21
N ALA A 85 -23.03 10.66 18.22
CA ALA A 85 -22.74 9.42 17.49
C ALA A 85 -22.21 8.32 18.42
N ALA A 86 -21.29 8.66 19.33
CA ALA A 86 -20.76 7.71 20.31
C ALA A 86 -21.83 7.20 21.28
N ARG A 87 -22.74 8.08 21.75
CA ARG A 87 -23.90 7.67 22.58
C ARG A 87 -24.81 6.70 21.84
N LYS A 88 -25.15 7.01 20.59
CA LYS A 88 -26.00 6.14 19.75
C LYS A 88 -25.37 4.77 19.56
N TYR A 89 -24.07 4.71 19.24
CA TYR A 89 -23.38 3.44 19.11
C TYR A 89 -23.43 2.62 20.42
N LYS A 90 -23.08 3.22 21.57
CA LYS A 90 -23.14 2.54 22.88
C LYS A 90 -24.52 1.98 23.22
N SER A 91 -25.59 2.69 22.88
CA SER A 91 -26.96 2.19 23.08
C SER A 91 -27.32 0.96 22.23
N GLN A 92 -26.68 0.77 21.08
CA GLN A 92 -26.92 -0.37 20.18
C GLN A 92 -26.16 -1.63 20.59
N ILE A 93 -24.99 -1.50 21.21
CA ILE A 93 -24.17 -2.63 21.69
C ILE A 93 -24.57 -3.12 23.09
N THR A 94 -25.39 -2.35 23.82
CA THR A 94 -25.84 -2.69 25.18
C THR A 94 -27.27 -3.28 25.19
N GLN A 95 -27.89 -3.49 24.01
CA GLN A 95 -29.11 -4.27 23.83
C GLN A 95 -28.76 -5.69 23.40
#